data_AF-A0A1Z7ZA80-F1
#
_entry.id   AF-A0A1Z7ZA80-F1
#
_cell.length_a   1.000
_cell.length_b   1.000
_cell.length_c   1.000
_cell.angle_alpha   90.00
_cell.angle_beta   90.00
_cell.angle_gamma   90.00
#
_symmetry.space_group_name_H-M   'P 1'
#
loop_
_entity.id
_entity.type
_entity.pdbx_description
1 polymer ?
#
loop_
_entity_poly.entity_id
_entity_poly.type
_entity_poly.pdbx_seq_one_letter_code
_entity_poly.pdbx_strand_id
1 'polypeptide(L)'
;MKITLNEEWSELLEQYKDDHQDSRNQLCHSIGIPMIAASLPLGATVVGLPLAIPLFGVGWGFQFAGHLFEGKKPSFVDDKRQLLIGAAWWTQKIGLNLVESAE
;
A
#
# COMPACT_ATOMS: atom_id res chain seq x y z
N MET A 1 17.46 -11.27 2.43
CA MET A 1 18.07 -10.05 1.88
C MET A 1 17.12 -8.92 2.21
N LYS A 2 17.57 -7.89 2.92
CA LYS A 2 16.80 -6.68 3.21
C LYS A 2 17.27 -5.55 2.32
N ILE A 3 16.37 -4.66 1.97
CA ILE A 3 16.64 -3.45 1.21
C ILE A 3 16.76 -2.30 2.21
N THR A 4 17.93 -1.71 2.32
CA THR A 4 18.15 -0.52 3.13
C THR A 4 17.64 0.71 2.37
N LEU A 5 16.66 1.40 2.94
CA LEU A 5 16.15 2.67 2.42
C LEU A 5 17.14 3.77 2.73
N ASN A 6 17.29 4.77 1.85
CA ASN A 6 18.01 5.99 2.21
C ASN A 6 17.15 6.88 3.14
N GLU A 7 17.67 8.03 3.56
CA GLU A 7 16.99 8.96 4.46
C GLU A 7 15.60 9.36 3.92
N GLU A 8 15.53 9.82 2.67
CA GLU A 8 14.28 10.28 2.03
C GLU A 8 13.18 9.20 2.04
N TRP A 9 13.52 7.95 1.72
CA TRP A 9 12.54 6.87 1.69
C TRP A 9 12.19 6.35 3.09
N SER A 10 13.11 6.50 4.04
CA SER A 10 12.87 6.22 5.46
C SER A 10 11.83 7.20 6.03
N GLU A 11 11.97 8.49 5.72
CA GLU A 11 11.02 9.53 6.10
C GLU A 11 9.63 9.28 5.51
N LEU A 12 9.55 8.88 4.23
CA LEU A 12 8.25 8.55 3.62
C LEU A 12 7.58 7.34 4.30
N LEU A 13 8.35 6.34 4.72
CA LEU A 13 7.83 5.17 5.46
C LEU A 13 7.33 5.56 6.86
N GLU A 14 8.03 6.47 7.54
CA GLU A 14 7.59 7.01 8.82
C GLU A 14 6.31 7.85 8.66
N GLN A 15 6.30 8.78 7.70
CA GLN A 15 5.13 9.58 7.35
C GLN A 15 3.91 8.69 7.02
N TYR A 16 4.11 7.62 6.25
CA TYR A 16 3.03 6.69 5.94
C TYR A 16 2.45 6.07 7.21
N LYS A 17 3.30 5.65 8.15
CA LYS A 17 2.85 5.07 9.43
C LYS A 17 2.06 6.12 10.23
N ASP A 18 2.50 7.35 10.30
CA ASP A 18 1.83 8.44 11.03
C ASP A 18 0.48 8.84 10.42
N ASP A 19 0.37 8.77 9.10
CA ASP A 19 -0.88 9.02 8.38
C ASP A 19 -1.92 7.89 8.59
N HIS A 20 -1.49 6.68 8.95
CA HIS A 20 -2.35 5.49 9.04
C HIS A 20 -2.31 4.85 10.44
N GLN A 21 -2.95 5.48 11.42
CA GLN A 21 -2.95 5.00 12.81
C GLN A 21 -4.23 4.22 13.17
N ASP A 22 -5.35 4.47 12.48
CA ASP A 22 -6.61 3.75 12.73
C ASP A 22 -6.51 2.29 12.29
N SER A 23 -6.91 1.36 13.18
CA SER A 23 -6.81 -0.08 12.91
C SER A 23 -7.72 -0.55 11.75
N ARG A 24 -8.86 0.12 11.53
CA ARG A 24 -9.77 -0.17 10.41
C ARG A 24 -9.15 0.30 9.11
N ASN A 25 -8.51 1.46 9.12
CA ASN A 25 -7.74 1.96 7.99
C ASN A 25 -6.62 0.98 7.63
N GLN A 26 -5.80 0.60 8.60
CA GLN A 26 -4.73 -0.39 8.39
C GLN A 26 -5.27 -1.75 7.91
N LEU A 27 -6.43 -2.21 8.40
CA LEU A 27 -7.05 -3.46 7.93
C LEU A 27 -7.49 -3.35 6.47
N CYS A 28 -8.20 -2.28 6.12
CA CYS A 28 -8.60 -2.01 4.75
C CYS A 28 -7.38 -1.94 3.83
N HIS A 29 -6.30 -1.28 4.25
CA HIS A 29 -5.05 -1.23 3.48
C HIS A 29 -4.39 -2.61 3.36
N SER A 30 -4.39 -3.40 4.43
CA SER A 30 -3.82 -4.75 4.44
C SER A 30 -4.52 -5.72 3.48
N ILE A 31 -5.80 -5.46 3.18
CA ILE A 31 -6.58 -6.20 2.17
C ILE A 31 -6.41 -5.57 0.78
N GLY A 32 -6.52 -4.25 0.67
CA GLY A 32 -6.53 -3.55 -0.63
C GLY A 32 -5.19 -3.57 -1.35
N ILE A 33 -4.07 -3.41 -0.64
CA ILE A 33 -2.72 -3.40 -1.23
C ILE A 33 -2.42 -4.69 -2.01
N PRO A 34 -2.58 -5.91 -1.43
CA PRO A 34 -2.31 -7.13 -2.18
C PRO A 34 -3.29 -7.35 -3.33
N MET A 35 -4.55 -6.91 -3.22
CA MET A 35 -5.50 -6.97 -4.34
C MET A 35 -5.03 -6.13 -5.52
N ILE A 36 -4.61 -4.88 -5.27
CA ILE A 36 -4.05 -3.99 -6.29
C ILE A 36 -2.78 -4.61 -6.86
N ALA A 37 -1.83 -5.02 -6.01
CA ALA A 37 -0.55 -5.58 -6.45
C ALA A 37 -0.73 -6.84 -7.31
N ALA A 38 -1.61 -7.76 -6.92
CA ALA A 38 -1.90 -8.99 -7.67
C ALA A 38 -2.64 -8.73 -8.99
N SER A 39 -3.46 -7.68 -9.06
CA SER A 39 -4.21 -7.34 -10.28
C SER A 39 -3.29 -6.92 -11.43
N LEU A 40 -2.12 -6.33 -11.16
CA LEU A 40 -1.20 -5.85 -12.19
C LEU A 40 -0.63 -6.99 -13.07
N PRO A 41 0.01 -8.05 -12.52
CA PRO A 41 0.48 -9.17 -13.34
C PRO A 41 -0.66 -9.98 -13.95
N LEU A 42 -1.82 -10.09 -13.28
CA LEU A 42 -3.02 -10.73 -13.86
C LEU A 42 -3.51 -9.98 -15.11
N GLY A 43 -3.61 -8.65 -15.01
CA GLY A 43 -4.09 -7.77 -16.08
C GLY A 43 -3.13 -7.64 -17.25
N ALA A 44 -1.86 -8.01 -17.07
CA ALA A 44 -0.89 -8.11 -18.16
C ALA A 44 -1.20 -9.25 -19.15
N THR A 45 -2.19 -10.10 -18.85
CA THR A 45 -2.63 -11.20 -19.74
C THR A 45 -4.06 -10.96 -20.24
N VAL A 46 -4.33 -11.31 -21.50
CA VAL A 46 -5.68 -11.19 -22.09
C VAL A 46 -6.70 -12.03 -21.31
N VAL A 47 -6.29 -13.21 -20.84
CA VAL A 47 -7.14 -14.12 -20.06
C VAL A 47 -7.40 -13.61 -18.65
N GLY A 48 -6.40 -12.96 -18.02
CA GLY A 48 -6.50 -12.45 -16.66
C GLY A 48 -7.14 -11.06 -16.55
N LEU A 49 -7.20 -10.29 -17.63
CA LEU A 49 -7.76 -8.93 -17.64
C LEU A 49 -9.20 -8.84 -17.08
N PRO A 50 -10.14 -9.74 -17.42
CA PRO A 50 -11.49 -9.71 -16.85
C PRO A 50 -11.53 -9.86 -15.32
N LEU A 51 -10.55 -10.58 -14.74
CA LEU A 51 -10.42 -10.74 -13.29
C LEU A 51 -9.63 -9.57 -12.65
N ALA A 52 -8.63 -9.04 -13.35
CA ALA A 52 -7.80 -7.95 -12.87
C ALA A 52 -8.59 -6.66 -12.66
N ILE A 53 -9.53 -6.32 -13.56
CA ILE A 53 -10.35 -5.10 -13.47
C ILE A 53 -11.13 -5.01 -12.15
N PRO A 54 -12.00 -5.98 -11.78
CA PRO A 54 -12.72 -5.93 -10.52
C PRO A 54 -11.78 -6.04 -9.32
N LEU A 55 -10.71 -6.82 -9.41
CA LEU A 55 -9.74 -6.95 -8.31
C LEU A 55 -9.04 -5.62 -8.01
N PHE A 56 -8.63 -4.89 -9.05
CA PHE A 56 -8.05 -3.55 -8.94
C PHE A 56 -9.07 -2.56 -8.36
N GLY A 57 -10.30 -2.55 -8.89
CA GLY A 57 -11.37 -1.66 -8.43
C GLY A 57 -11.76 -1.87 -6.97
N VAL A 58 -11.96 -3.13 -6.55
CA VAL A 58 -12.28 -3.47 -5.15
C VAL A 58 -11.08 -3.18 -4.23
N GLY A 59 -9.85 -3.46 -4.68
CA GLY A 59 -8.64 -3.13 -3.93
C GLY A 59 -8.55 -1.64 -3.60
N TRP A 60 -8.80 -0.78 -4.59
CA TRP A 60 -8.91 0.68 -4.38
C TRP A 60 -10.11 1.07 -3.52
N GLY A 61 -11.24 0.38 -3.67
CA GLY A 61 -12.40 0.55 -2.79
C GLY A 61 -12.06 0.37 -1.32
N PHE A 62 -11.26 -0.65 -0.98
CA PHE A 62 -10.75 -0.82 0.38
C PHE A 62 -9.82 0.33 0.80
N GLN A 63 -8.86 0.76 -0.04
CA GLN A 63 -7.98 1.90 0.29
C GLN A 63 -8.80 3.13 0.69
N PHE A 64 -9.74 3.54 -0.16
CA PHE A 64 -10.55 4.73 0.09
C PHE A 64 -11.49 4.56 1.29
N ALA A 65 -12.06 3.37 1.49
CA ALA A 65 -12.86 3.09 2.69
C ALA A 65 -12.03 3.22 3.98
N GLY A 66 -10.77 2.78 3.97
CA GLY A 66 -9.85 2.97 5.09
C GLY A 66 -9.64 4.44 5.46
N HIS A 67 -9.39 5.28 4.45
CA HIS A 67 -9.24 6.72 4.63
C HIS A 67 -10.54 7.41 5.08
N LEU A 68 -11.72 6.92 4.70
CA LEU A 68 -12.99 7.42 5.23
C LEU A 68 -13.13 7.17 6.74
N PHE A 69 -12.59 6.07 7.27
CA PHE A 69 -12.58 5.81 8.71
C PHE A 69 -11.56 6.65 9.48
N GLU A 70 -10.38 6.88 8.92
CA GLU A 70 -9.32 7.71 9.51
C GLU A 70 -9.67 9.21 9.45
N GLY A 71 -10.42 9.64 8.43
CA GLY A 71 -10.75 11.05 8.19
C GLY A 71 -9.60 11.88 7.60
N LYS A 72 -8.44 11.26 7.33
CA LYS A 72 -7.31 11.87 6.63
C LYS A 72 -7.36 11.55 5.14
N LYS A 73 -6.91 12.49 4.31
CA LYS A 73 -6.74 12.26 2.86
C LYS A 73 -5.67 11.19 2.60
N PRO A 74 -5.69 10.49 1.45
CA PRO A 74 -4.64 9.57 1.07
C PRO A 74 -3.28 10.25 0.89
N SER A 75 -2.22 9.73 1.52
CA SER A 75 -0.87 10.33 1.50
C SER A 75 -0.31 10.48 0.08
N PHE A 76 -0.73 9.63 -0.86
CA PHE A 76 -0.29 9.72 -2.26
C PHE A 76 -0.79 10.96 -3.00
N VAL A 77 -1.79 11.66 -2.44
CA VAL A 77 -2.25 12.95 -2.96
C VAL A 77 -1.15 14.00 -2.83
N ASP A 78 -0.37 13.94 -1.75
CA ASP A 78 0.76 14.83 -1.53
C ASP A 78 2.03 14.32 -2.24
N ASP A 79 2.27 13.00 -2.17
CA ASP A 79 3.43 12.40 -2.83
C ASP A 79 3.13 11.00 -3.39
N LYS A 80 3.17 10.85 -4.72
CA LYS A 80 2.88 9.58 -5.42
C LYS A 80 3.79 8.42 -5.00
N ARG A 81 4.98 8.68 -4.45
CA ARG A 81 5.89 7.64 -3.92
C ARG A 81 5.25 6.89 -2.76
N GLN A 82 4.27 7.48 -2.07
CA GLN A 82 3.51 6.83 -1.01
C GLN A 82 2.74 5.58 -1.49
N LEU A 83 2.49 5.43 -2.80
CA LEU A 83 1.96 4.18 -3.36
C LEU A 83 2.95 3.01 -3.23
N LEU A 84 4.23 3.27 -3.46
CA LEU A 84 5.31 2.27 -3.33
C LEU A 84 5.62 2.00 -1.86
N ILE A 85 5.62 3.05 -1.03
CA ILE A 85 5.78 2.91 0.42
C ILE A 85 4.65 2.10 1.04
N GLY A 86 3.39 2.29 0.59
CA GLY A 86 2.28 1.45 1.02
C GLY A 86 2.54 -0.04 0.77
N ALA A 87 3.05 -0.40 -0.41
CA ALA A 87 3.46 -1.77 -0.71
C ALA A 87 4.61 -2.26 0.21
N ALA A 88 5.60 -1.42 0.47
CA ALA A 88 6.71 -1.74 1.37
C ALA A 88 6.22 -1.94 2.83
N TRP A 89 5.36 -1.05 3.33
CA TRP A 89 4.71 -1.16 4.63
C TRP A 89 3.90 -2.46 4.75
N TRP A 90 3.17 -2.84 3.70
CA TRP A 90 2.39 -4.08 3.70
C TRP A 90 3.27 -5.30 3.91
N THR A 91 4.47 -5.34 3.33
CA THR A 91 5.42 -6.43 3.55
C THR A 91 5.81 -6.55 5.03
N GLN A 92 6.11 -5.43 5.70
CA GLN A 92 6.37 -5.40 7.14
C GLN A 92 5.14 -5.84 7.94
N LYS A 93 3.94 -5.39 7.55
CA LYS A 93 2.67 -5.69 8.22
C LYS A 93 2.37 -7.19 8.27
N ILE A 94 2.75 -7.94 7.23
CA ILE A 94 2.57 -9.40 7.15
C ILE A 94 3.78 -10.20 7.67
N GLY A 95 4.78 -9.53 8.23
CA GLY A 95 5.98 -10.16 8.80
C GLY A 95 7.12 -10.42 7.80
N LEU A 96 6.97 -10.02 6.54
CA LEU A 96 8.04 -10.03 5.54
C LEU A 96 8.79 -8.70 5.59
N ASN A 97 9.71 -8.56 6.55
CA ASN A 97 10.52 -7.35 6.72
C ASN A 97 11.56 -7.18 5.60
N LEU A 98 11.08 -6.83 4.39
CA LEU A 98 11.91 -6.67 3.19
C LEU A 98 12.65 -5.34 3.15
N VAL A 99 12.15 -4.32 3.83
CA VAL A 99 12.77 -2.99 3.90
C VAL A 99 13.16 -2.64 5.34
N GLU A 100 14.28 -1.94 5.48
CA GLU A 100 14.75 -1.33 6.73
C GLU A 100 15.17 0.11 6.48
N SER A 101 14.89 1.00 7.43
CA SER A 101 15.29 2.41 7.34
C SER A 101 16.80 2.55 7.49
N ALA A 102 17.37 3.60 6.88
CA ALA A 102 18.72 4.03 7.23
C ALA A 102 18.76 4.42 8.70
N GLU A 103 19.89 4.13 9.36
CA GLU A 103 20.18 4.58 10.73
C GLU A 103 20.46 6.07 10.80
#